data_AF-A0A6G6TFP9-F1
#
_entry.id   AF-A0A6G6TFP9-F1
#
_cell.length_a   1.000
_cell.length_b   1.000
_cell.length_c   1.000
_cell.angle_alpha   90.00
_cell.angle_beta   90.00
_cell.angle_gamma   90.00
#
_symmetry.space_group_name_H-M   'P 1'
#
loop_
_entity.id
_entity.type
_entity.pdbx_description
1 polymer ?
#
loop_
_entity_poly.entity_id
_entity_poly.type
_entity_poly.pdbx_seq_one_letter_code
_entity_poly.pdbx_strand_id
1 'polypeptide(L)'
;MGKMTFVVEYEDGKEPSINVGTEILGERLSAVAFYDYRDDLLTQDEAQAVNQAIVFSALQETCEEFEVNYDEVVAKLGSSL
;
A
#
# COMPACT_ATOMS: atom_id res chain seq x y z
N MET A 1 15.94 -9.17 6.90
CA MET A 1 15.33 -8.60 8.12
C MET A 1 13.89 -8.24 7.79
N GLY A 2 12.92 -8.64 8.61
CA GLY A 2 11.52 -8.31 8.39
C GLY A 2 11.27 -6.82 8.68
N LYS A 3 10.25 -6.25 8.04
CA LYS A 3 9.71 -4.93 8.35
C LYS A 3 8.23 -5.09 8.69
N MET A 4 7.74 -4.25 9.60
CA MET A 4 6.32 -4.18 9.95
C MET A 4 5.85 -2.74 9.80
N THR A 5 4.63 -2.57 9.32
CA THR A 5 3.96 -1.27 9.23
C THR A 5 2.83 -1.25 10.25
N PHE A 6 2.79 -0.21 11.06
CA PHE A 6 1.71 0.02 12.04
C PHE A 6 0.94 1.26 11.64
N VAL A 7 -0.37 1.21 11.85
CA VAL A 7 -1.26 2.37 11.76
C VAL A 7 -1.71 2.66 13.19
N VAL A 8 -1.47 3.88 13.64
CA VAL A 8 -1.82 4.31 14.99
C VAL A 8 -2.72 5.53 14.86
N GLU A 9 -3.90 5.44 15.45
CA GLU A 9 -4.85 6.55 15.52
C GLU A 9 -4.51 7.44 16.71
N TYR A 10 -4.37 8.74 16.46
CA TYR A 10 -4.15 9.77 17.46
C TYR A 10 -5.34 10.72 17.47
N GLU A 11 -5.65 11.30 18.63
CA GLU A 11 -6.57 12.45 18.68
C GLU A 11 -5.95 13.65 17.94
N ASP A 12 -6.79 14.52 17.38
CA ASP A 12 -6.36 15.71 16.62
C ASP A 12 -5.40 16.60 17.43
N GLY A 13 -4.20 16.82 16.90
CA GLY A 13 -3.14 17.59 17.54
C GLY A 13 -2.39 16.86 18.65
N LYS A 14 -2.61 15.54 18.83
CA LYS A 14 -1.87 14.68 19.77
C LYS A 14 -0.84 13.78 19.09
N GLU A 15 -0.54 14.02 17.82
CA GLU A 15 0.47 13.28 17.09
C GLU A 15 1.86 13.49 17.70
N PRO A 16 2.68 12.42 17.81
CA PRO A 16 4.01 12.55 18.37
C PRO A 16 4.94 13.29 17.41
N SER A 17 5.85 14.09 17.95
CA SER A 17 6.97 14.62 17.17
C SER A 17 7.94 13.50 16.79
N ILE A 18 8.19 13.33 15.49
CA ILE A 18 9.10 12.31 14.95
C ILE A 18 10.43 12.95 14.55
N ASN A 19 11.54 12.28 14.87
CA ASN A 19 12.88 12.71 14.53
C ASN A 19 13.80 11.52 14.20
N VAL A 20 15.06 11.80 13.86
CA VAL A 20 16.05 10.79 13.43
C VAL A 20 16.34 9.73 14.51
N GLY A 21 16.17 10.08 15.79
CA GLY A 21 16.33 9.18 16.93
C GLY A 21 15.05 8.48 17.38
N THR A 22 13.93 8.62 16.66
CA THR A 22 12.70 7.92 17.02
C THR A 22 12.87 6.41 16.80
N GLU A 23 12.55 5.64 17.83
CA GLU A 23 12.51 4.18 17.80
C GLU A 23 11.09 3.67 18.02
N ILE A 24 10.75 2.56 17.36
CA ILE A 24 9.50 1.83 17.55
C ILE A 24 9.87 0.40 17.98
N LEU A 25 9.38 0.00 19.16
CA LEU A 25 9.68 -1.32 19.76
C LEU A 25 11.19 -1.62 19.87
N GLY A 26 12.00 -0.60 20.13
CA GLY A 26 13.46 -0.71 20.30
C GLY A 26 14.25 -0.78 18.99
N GLU A 27 13.60 -0.58 17.84
CA GLU A 27 14.23 -0.53 16.52
C GLU A 27 14.09 0.84 15.87
N ARG A 28 15.04 1.21 15.02
CA ARG A 28 15.08 2.51 14.34
C ARG A 28 13.87 2.69 13.42
N LEU A 29 13.15 3.80 13.58
CA LEU A 29 12.10 4.19 12.63
C LEU A 29 12.72 4.49 11.26
N SER A 30 12.37 3.70 10.24
CA SER A 30 12.95 3.84 8.90
C SER A 30 12.12 4.69 7.93
N ALA A 31 10.82 4.83 8.18
CA ALA A 31 9.88 5.57 7.33
C ALA A 31 8.67 6.03 8.16
N VAL A 32 8.08 7.16 7.78
CA VAL A 32 6.86 7.71 8.37
C VAL A 32 6.00 8.31 7.25
N ALA A 33 4.69 8.14 7.34
CA ALA A 33 3.71 8.85 6.51
C ALA A 33 2.92 9.81 7.42
N PHE A 34 2.79 11.07 7.00
CA PHE A 34 1.98 12.10 7.68
C PHE A 34 0.58 12.23 7.07
N TYR A 35 0.15 11.18 6.37
CA TYR A 35 -1.14 11.03 5.72
C TYR A 35 -1.58 9.58 5.91
N ASP A 36 -2.88 9.30 5.73
CA ASP A 36 -3.32 7.91 5.72
C ASP A 36 -2.82 7.26 4.42
N TYR A 37 -1.84 6.37 4.53
CA TYR A 37 -1.26 5.68 3.37
C TYR A 37 -2.30 4.86 2.59
N ARG A 38 -3.48 4.60 3.17
CA ARG A 38 -4.60 3.91 2.51
C ARG A 38 -5.35 4.82 1.55
N ASP A 39 -5.25 6.15 1.68
CA ASP A 39 -5.97 7.10 0.82
C ASP A 39 -5.54 6.99 -0.65
N ASP A 40 -4.30 6.56 -0.92
CA ASP A 40 -3.78 6.34 -2.27
C ASP A 40 -4.03 4.91 -2.79
N LEU A 41 -4.66 4.05 -1.99
CA LEU A 41 -4.98 2.68 -2.35
C LEU A 41 -6.45 2.58 -2.76
N LEU A 42 -6.74 1.66 -3.69
CA LEU A 42 -8.12 1.31 -4.00
C LEU A 42 -8.78 0.73 -2.75
N THR A 43 -9.97 1.23 -2.43
CA THR A 43 -10.86 0.54 -1.50
C THR A 43 -11.25 -0.82 -2.06
N GLN A 44 -11.80 -1.69 -1.21
CA GLN A 44 -12.26 -3.02 -1.63
C GLN A 44 -13.26 -2.95 -2.80
N ASP A 45 -14.24 -2.07 -2.71
CA ASP A 45 -15.27 -1.90 -3.74
C ASP A 45 -14.69 -1.34 -5.04
N GLU A 46 -13.76 -0.38 -4.96
CA GLU A 46 -13.08 0.18 -6.12
C GLU A 46 -12.18 -0.85 -6.81
N ALA A 47 -11.42 -1.65 -6.05
CA ALA A 47 -10.63 -2.74 -6.59
C ALA A 47 -11.50 -3.79 -7.27
N GLN A 48 -12.66 -4.12 -6.67
CA GLN A 48 -13.61 -5.04 -7.29
C GLN A 48 -14.20 -4.47 -8.59
N ALA A 49 -14.54 -3.18 -8.63
CA ALA A 49 -15.03 -2.53 -9.85
C ALA A 49 -13.98 -2.56 -10.97
N VAL A 50 -12.71 -2.28 -10.64
CA VAL A 50 -11.58 -2.38 -11.58
C VAL A 50 -11.42 -3.82 -12.08
N ASN A 51 -11.43 -4.81 -11.19
CA ASN A 51 -11.30 -6.22 -11.54
C ASN A 51 -12.42 -6.71 -12.49
N GLN A 52 -13.64 -6.21 -12.34
CA GLN A 52 -14.75 -6.55 -13.23
C GLN A 52 -14.66 -5.88 -14.61
N ALA A 53 -14.02 -4.71 -14.69
CA ALA A 53 -13.89 -3.95 -15.92
C ALA A 53 -12.65 -4.36 -16.76
N ILE A 54 -11.62 -4.92 -16.12
CA ILE A 54 -10.37 -5.31 -16.79
C ILE A 54 -10.57 -6.56 -17.66
N VAL A 55 -10.06 -6.48 -18.90
CA VAL A 55 -9.84 -7.65 -19.74
C VAL A 55 -8.43 -8.19 -19.46
N PHE A 56 -8.34 -9.27 -18.68
CA PHE A 56 -7.05 -9.77 -18.16
C PHE A 56 -6.04 -10.20 -19.23
N SER A 57 -6.49 -10.59 -20.43
CA SER A 57 -5.58 -10.86 -21.55
C SER A 57 -4.91 -9.59 -22.08
N ALA A 58 -5.65 -8.48 -22.17
CA ALA A 58 -5.09 -7.18 -22.56
C ALA A 58 -4.18 -6.61 -21.47
N LEU A 59 -4.52 -6.85 -20.20
CA LEU A 59 -3.64 -6.51 -19.07
C LEU A 59 -2.31 -7.25 -19.19
N GLN A 60 -2.30 -8.54 -19.53
CA GLN A 60 -1.08 -9.32 -19.68
C GLN A 60 -0.16 -8.75 -20.78
N GLU A 61 -0.70 -8.45 -21.96
CA GLU A 61 0.05 -7.82 -23.05
C GLU A 61 0.65 -6.47 -22.63
N THR A 62 -0.14 -5.67 -21.91
CA THR A 62 0.32 -4.39 -21.37
C THR A 62 1.41 -4.59 -20.31
N CYS A 63 1.29 -5.60 -19.46
CA CYS A 63 2.32 -5.91 -18.46
C CYS A 63 3.67 -6.26 -19.12
N GLU A 64 3.64 -7.00 -20.23
CA GLU A 64 4.84 -7.30 -21.01
C GLU A 64 5.45 -6.03 -21.63
N GLU A 65 4.64 -5.13 -22.19
CA GLU A 65 5.09 -3.86 -22.77
C GLU A 65 5.80 -2.96 -21.73
N PHE A 66 5.26 -2.89 -20.52
CA PHE A 66 5.81 -2.07 -19.43
C PHE A 66 6.84 -2.79 -18.56
N GLU A 67 7.26 -4.01 -18.92
CA GLU A 67 8.19 -4.85 -18.16
C GLU A 67 7.79 -5.04 -16.68
N VAL A 68 6.48 -5.13 -16.42
CA VAL A 68 5.93 -5.35 -15.07
C VAL A 68 5.46 -6.78 -14.89
N ASN A 69 5.62 -7.32 -13.67
CA ASN A 69 5.22 -8.69 -13.36
C ASN A 69 3.68 -8.79 -13.28
N TYR A 70 3.10 -9.52 -14.24
CA TYR A 70 1.65 -9.74 -14.31
C TYR A 70 1.07 -10.38 -13.04
N ASP A 71 1.69 -11.44 -12.54
CA ASP A 71 1.21 -12.16 -11.35
C ASP A 71 1.21 -11.25 -10.11
N GLU A 72 2.21 -10.38 -9.97
CA GLU A 72 2.25 -9.39 -8.88
C GLU A 72 1.14 -8.34 -9.01
N VAL A 73 0.83 -7.89 -10.22
CA VAL A 73 -0.26 -6.92 -10.47
C VAL A 73 -1.61 -7.55 -10.15
N VAL A 74 -1.86 -8.77 -10.64
CA VAL A 74 -3.10 -9.51 -10.35
C VAL A 74 -3.23 -9.81 -8.87
N ALA A 75 -2.14 -10.20 -8.20
CA ALA A 75 -2.13 -10.41 -6.76
C ALA A 75 -2.49 -9.13 -6.00
N LYS A 76 -1.97 -7.96 -6.40
CA LYS A 76 -2.31 -6.68 -5.78
C LYS A 76 -3.78 -6.32 -5.98
N LEU A 77 -4.31 -6.50 -7.17
CA LEU A 77 -5.72 -6.28 -7.49
C LEU A 77 -6.66 -7.24 -6.73
N GLY A 78 -6.21 -8.47 -6.45
CA GLY A 78 -6.95 -9.46 -5.67
C GLY A 78 -6.76 -9.35 -4.15
N SER A 79 -5.64 -8.78 -3.68
CA SER A 79 -5.33 -8.62 -2.24
C SER A 79 -6.05 -7.45 -1.58
N SER A 80 -6.77 -6.63 -2.36
CA SER A 80 -7.72 -5.65 -1.84
C SER A 80 -9.04 -6.29 -1.33
N LEU A 81 -9.12 -7.64 -1.29
CA LEU A 81 -10.22 -8.43 -0.72
C LEU A 81 -10.07 -8.72 0.77
#